data_AF-A0A0F9QTH2-F1
#
_entry.id   AF-A0A0F9QTH2-F1
#
_cell.length_a   1.000
_cell.length_b   1.000
_cell.length_c   1.000
_cell.angle_alpha   90.00
_cell.angle_beta   90.00
_cell.angle_gamma   90.00
#
_symmetry.space_group_name_H-M   'P 1'
#
loop_
_entity.id
_entity.type
_entity.pdbx_description
1 polymer ?
#
loop_
_entity_poly.entity_id
_entity_poly.type
_entity_poly.pdbx_seq_one_letter_code
_entity_poly.pdbx_strand_id
1 'polypeptide(L)'
;MPKPTPGKYYDVVQGDRIRDISRRAYGFDDSDRITDSNSALLKGRVISLEGLPTIFPGDKLWLPDILKQFFEKIAFNVDDEISIRIDGKI
;
A
#
# COMPACT_ATOMS: atom_id res chain seq x y z
N MET A 1 14.30 13.08 0.76
CA MET A 1 13.98 11.69 0.35
C MET A 1 12.76 11.74 -0.55
N PRO A 2 12.69 10.94 -1.63
CA PRO A 2 11.48 10.84 -2.45
C PRO A 2 10.30 10.38 -1.59
N LYS A 3 9.09 10.90 -1.86
CA LYS A 3 7.88 10.52 -1.13
C LYS A 3 7.29 9.25 -1.76
N PRO A 4 7.16 8.13 -1.01
CA PRO A 4 6.41 6.97 -1.46
C PRO A 4 4.98 7.40 -1.79
N THR A 5 4.57 7.23 -3.05
CA THR A 5 3.26 7.69 -3.53
C THR A 5 2.51 6.50 -4.12
N PRO A 6 1.28 6.19 -3.65
CA PRO A 6 0.45 5.15 -4.25
C PRO A 6 0.25 5.35 -5.75
N GLY A 7 0.19 4.25 -6.49
CA GLY A 7 0.05 4.24 -7.95
C GLY A 7 1.32 4.64 -8.71
N LYS A 8 2.50 4.64 -8.07
CA LYS A 8 3.78 4.99 -8.70
C LYS A 8 4.89 4.02 -8.32
N TYR A 9 5.91 3.96 -9.17
CA TYR A 9 7.19 3.34 -8.78
C TYR A 9 7.94 4.24 -7.80
N TYR A 10 8.62 3.61 -6.86
CA TYR A 10 9.47 4.23 -5.86
C TYR A 10 10.88 3.65 -5.94
N ASP A 11 11.88 4.53 -6.05
CA ASP A 11 13.29 4.16 -5.97
C ASP A 11 13.70 4.03 -4.50
N VAL A 12 14.04 2.81 -4.10
CA VAL A 12 14.47 2.49 -2.73
C VAL A 12 15.77 3.23 -2.41
N VAL A 13 15.83 3.87 -1.24
CA VAL A 13 17.04 4.53 -0.74
C VAL A 13 17.68 3.76 0.42
N GLN A 14 18.93 4.09 0.74
CA GLN A 14 19.65 3.44 1.83
C GLN A 14 18.90 3.56 3.17
N GLY A 15 18.71 2.41 3.83
CA GLY A 15 18.02 2.28 5.11
C GLY A 15 16.52 2.05 5.00
N ASP A 16 15.94 2.09 3.81
CA ASP A 16 14.52 1.78 3.61
C ASP A 16 14.19 0.32 3.93
N ARG A 17 12.99 0.12 4.47
CA ARG A 17 12.35 -1.19 4.66
C ARG A 17 10.97 -1.15 4.03
N ILE A 18 10.49 -2.30 3.54
CA ILE A 18 9.16 -2.40 2.90
C ILE A 18 8.06 -1.86 3.82
N ARG A 19 8.07 -2.25 5.11
CA ARG A 19 7.11 -1.77 6.12
C ARG A 19 7.12 -0.25 6.29
N ASP A 20 8.31 0.36 6.36
CA ASP A 20 8.45 1.81 6.53
C ASP A 20 8.04 2.59 5.28
N ILE A 21 8.32 2.05 4.10
CA ILE A 21 7.79 2.58 2.83
C ILE A 21 6.27 2.51 2.82
N SER A 22 5.70 1.37 3.22
CA SER A 22 4.25 1.15 3.25
C SER A 22 3.52 2.16 4.13
N ARG A 23 3.99 2.33 5.38
CA ARG A 23 3.42 3.31 6.32
C ARG A 23 3.51 4.75 5.82
N ARG A 24 4.62 5.10 5.14
CA ARG A 24 4.78 6.44 4.53
C ARG A 24 3.89 6.64 3.30
N ALA A 25 3.63 5.59 2.53
CA ALA A 25 2.79 5.65 1.33
C ALA A 25 1.30 5.71 1.67
N TYR A 26 0.84 4.90 2.61
CA TYR A 26 -0.58 4.65 2.86
C TYR A 26 -1.09 5.14 4.23
N GLY A 27 -0.20 5.47 5.16
CA GLY A 27 -0.53 5.83 6.54
C GLY A 27 -0.73 4.63 7.47
N PHE A 28 -0.69 3.39 6.96
CA PHE A 28 -0.75 2.14 7.72
C PHE A 28 0.18 1.09 7.09
N ASP A 29 0.38 -0.04 7.79
CA ASP A 29 1.21 -1.13 7.28
C ASP A 29 0.42 -2.01 6.30
N ASP A 30 0.74 -1.92 5.02
CA ASP A 30 0.30 -2.82 3.95
C ASP A 30 1.52 -3.38 3.19
N SER A 31 2.52 -3.85 3.95
CA SER A 31 3.76 -4.40 3.38
C SER A 31 3.52 -5.62 2.50
N ASP A 32 2.48 -6.39 2.78
CA ASP A 32 2.16 -7.62 2.07
C ASP A 32 1.75 -7.33 0.64
N ARG A 33 0.89 -6.32 0.43
CA ARG A 33 0.47 -5.92 -0.91
C ARG A 33 1.61 -5.33 -1.75
N ILE A 34 2.54 -4.60 -1.12
CA ILE A 34 3.78 -4.17 -1.80
C ILE A 34 4.60 -5.40 -2.20
N THR A 35 4.75 -6.37 -1.30
CA THR A 35 5.52 -7.59 -1.56
C THR A 35 4.95 -8.39 -2.72
N ASP A 36 3.64 -8.64 -2.71
CA ASP A 36 2.93 -9.38 -3.75
C ASP A 36 3.05 -8.70 -5.11
N SER A 37 2.84 -7.38 -5.14
CA SER A 37 2.91 -6.56 -6.36
C SER A 37 4.32 -6.49 -6.95
N ASN A 38 5.35 -6.82 -6.17
CA ASN A 38 6.76 -6.80 -6.57
C ASN A 38 7.39 -8.20 -6.52
N SER A 39 6.58 -9.27 -6.48
CA SER A 39 7.04 -10.65 -6.28
C SER A 39 8.13 -11.08 -7.27
N ALA A 40 8.10 -10.63 -8.52
CA ALA A 40 9.14 -10.92 -9.51
C ALA A 40 10.51 -10.35 -9.14
N LEU A 41 10.55 -9.12 -8.62
CA LEU A 41 11.78 -8.45 -8.16
C LEU A 41 12.29 -9.05 -6.84
N LEU A 42 11.36 -9.44 -5.98
CA LEU A 42 11.64 -9.92 -4.62
C LEU A 42 11.88 -11.44 -4.54
N LYS A 43 11.67 -12.16 -5.64
CA LYS A 43 11.84 -13.61 -5.70
C LYS A 43 13.27 -14.01 -5.35
N GLY A 44 13.40 -14.87 -4.34
CA GLY A 44 14.69 -15.41 -3.89
C GLY A 44 15.53 -14.44 -3.06
N ARG A 45 15.01 -13.26 -2.70
CA ARG A 45 15.66 -12.36 -1.75
C ARG A 45 15.66 -13.01 -0.35
N VAL A 46 16.69 -12.70 0.43
CA VAL A 46 16.75 -13.09 1.84
C VAL A 46 15.61 -12.42 2.59
N ILE A 47 14.98 -13.16 3.50
CA ILE A 47 13.93 -12.64 4.36
C ILE A 47 14.58 -11.94 5.57
N SER A 48 14.16 -10.71 5.83
CA SER A 48 14.61 -9.92 6.99
C SER A 48 14.03 -10.46 8.30
N LEU A 49 14.52 -9.95 9.43
CA LEU A 49 13.98 -10.27 10.76
C LEU A 49 12.50 -9.86 10.91
N GLU A 50 12.00 -8.98 10.04
CA GLU A 50 10.60 -8.54 10.02
C GLU A 50 9.68 -9.51 9.27
N GLY A 51 10.22 -10.62 8.72
CA GLY A 51 9.47 -11.57 7.90
C GLY A 51 9.23 -11.12 6.46
N LEU A 52 9.79 -9.96 6.05
CA LEU A 52 9.63 -9.39 4.72
C LEU A 52 10.91 -9.57 3.87
N PRO A 53 10.81 -9.72 2.54
CA PRO A 53 11.96 -9.73 1.66
C PRO A 53 12.84 -8.49 1.83
N THR A 54 14.15 -8.68 1.76
CA THR A 54 15.13 -7.59 1.76
C THR A 54 15.08 -6.79 0.46
N ILE A 55 15.21 -5.47 0.59
CA ILE A 55 15.28 -4.52 -0.52
C ILE A 55 16.62 -3.77 -0.46
N PHE A 56 17.09 -3.32 -1.61
CA PHE A 56 18.39 -2.68 -1.75
C PHE A 56 18.24 -1.29 -2.38
N PRO A 57 19.15 -0.34 -2.06
CA PRO A 57 19.16 0.96 -2.71
C PRO A 57 19.19 0.82 -4.24
N GLY A 58 18.29 1.53 -4.92
CA GLY A 58 18.12 1.47 -6.37
C GLY A 58 17.11 0.43 -6.88
N ASP A 59 16.59 -0.45 -6.00
CA ASP A 59 15.41 -1.26 -6.36
C ASP A 59 14.23 -0.35 -6.70
N LYS A 60 13.46 -0.70 -7.74
CA LYS A 60 12.23 0.00 -8.14
C LYS A 60 11.02 -0.77 -7.68
N LEU A 61 10.36 -0.29 -6.62
CA LEU A 61 9.15 -0.90 -6.08
C LEU A 61 7.90 -0.23 -6.66
N TRP A 62 7.00 -1.02 -7.24
CA TRP A 62 5.65 -0.57 -7.54
C TRP A 62 4.85 -0.43 -6.23
N LEU A 63 4.28 0.76 -5.99
CA LEU A 63 3.39 1.01 -4.86
C LEU A 63 1.94 0.99 -5.37
N PRO A 64 1.15 -0.08 -5.15
CA PRO A 64 -0.21 -0.15 -5.66
C PRO A 64 -1.13 0.93 -5.07
N ASP A 65 -2.02 1.49 -5.91
CA ASP A 65 -3.06 2.41 -5.45
C ASP A 65 -4.24 1.63 -4.86
N ILE A 66 -4.21 1.44 -3.54
CA ILE A 66 -5.20 0.66 -2.79
C ILE A 66 -6.57 1.33 -2.84
N LEU A 67 -6.62 2.66 -2.68
CA LEU A 67 -7.87 3.40 -2.59
C LEU A 67 -8.62 3.39 -3.92
N LYS A 68 -7.91 3.60 -5.04
CA LYS A 68 -8.54 3.55 -6.37
C LYS A 68 -9.18 2.19 -6.67
N GLN A 69 -8.54 1.09 -6.24
CA GLN A 69 -9.11 -0.25 -6.40
C GLN A 69 -10.38 -0.48 -5.57
N PHE A 70 -10.51 0.17 -4.41
CA PHE A 70 -11.75 0.12 -3.62
C PHE A 70 -12.86 0.94 -4.27
N PHE A 71 -12.58 2.14 -4.78
CA PHE A 71 -13.58 2.97 -5.47
C PHE A 71 -14.04 2.36 -6.81
N GLU A 72 -13.17 1.67 -7.56
CA GLU A 72 -13.59 0.96 -8.77
C GLU A 72 -14.47 -0.26 -8.48
N LYS A 73 -14.30 -0.91 -7.32
CA LYS A 73 -15.12 -2.07 -6.94
C LYS A 73 -16.49 -1.70 -6.39
N ILE A 74 -16.62 -0.52 -5.77
CA ILE A 74 -17.93 0.02 -5.41
C ILE A 74 -18.40 0.86 -6.60
N ALA A 75 -18.99 0.19 -7.59
CA ALA A 75 -19.90 0.87 -8.50
C ALA A 75 -21.06 1.39 -7.63
N PHE A 76 -20.97 2.61 -7.12
CA PHE A 76 -22.08 3.29 -6.49
C PHE A 76 -23.13 3.53 -7.58
N ASN A 77 -24.05 2.58 -7.75
CA ASN A 77 -25.33 2.88 -8.37
C ASN A 77 -26.03 3.83 -7.41
N VAL A 78 -26.11 5.10 -7.80
CA VAL A 78 -26.71 6.17 -7.01
C VAL A 78 -28.23 6.02 -7.09
N ASP A 79 -28.76 4.96 -6.50
CA ASP A 79 -30.19 4.79 -6.16
C ASP A 79 -30.37 4.29 -4.72
N ASP A 80 -29.31 3.83 -4.04
CA ASP A 80 -29.38 3.47 -2.63
C ASP A 80 -29.03 4.67 -1.73
N GLU A 81 -30.06 5.42 -1.35
CA GLU A 81 -30.00 6.49 -0.36
C GLU A 81 -29.60 5.91 1.02
N ILE A 82 -28.35 6.14 1.44
CA ILE A 82 -27.89 5.75 2.78
C ILE A 82 -28.47 6.75 3.81
N SER A 83 -29.61 6.39 4.41
CA SER A 83 -30.17 7.09 5.57
C SER A 83 -29.47 6.67 6.86
N ILE A 84 -28.52 7.47 7.34
CA ILE A 84 -27.92 7.29 8.68
C ILE A 84 -28.85 7.93 9.72
N ARG A 85 -29.62 7.12 10.45
CA ARG A 85 -30.32 7.57 11.66
C ARG A 85 -29.32 7.66 12.81
N ILE A 86 -28.98 8.88 13.20
CA ILE A 86 -28.30 9.16 14.48
C ILE A 86 -29.40 9.27 15.53
N ASP A 87 -29.66 8.18 16.23
CA ASP A 87 -30.66 8.14 17.30
C ASP A 87 -30.04 8.73 18.58
N GLY A 88 -30.53 9.91 19.01
CA GLY A 88 -29.86 10.61 20.09
C GLY A 88 -30.55 11.80 20.74
N LYS A 89 -31.86 12.02 20.56
CA LYS A 89 -32.66 12.88 21.46
C LYS A 89 -34.17 12.69 21.27
N ILE A 90 -34.83 12.35 22.37
CA ILE A 90 -36.30 12.30 22.54
C ILE A 90 -36.85 13.72 22.52
#